data_AF-A0A1E2UPG7-F1
#
_entry.id   AF-A0A1E2UPG7-F1
#
_cell.length_a   1.000
_cell.length_b   1.000
_cell.length_c   1.000
_cell.angle_alpha   90.00
_cell.angle_beta   90.00
_cell.angle_gamma   90.00
#
_symmetry.space_group_name_H-M   'P 1'
#
loop_
_entity.id
_entity.type
_entity.pdbx_description
1 polymer ?
#
loop_
_entity_poly.entity_id
_entity_poly.type
_entity_poly.pdbx_seq_one_letter_code
_entity_poly.pdbx_strand_id
1 'polypeptide(L)'
;MTDWIKLSATLLFCIGLIIQTIAVATSEHEDEEYYLALGGRAYDNWMNLIDKKERKQRGLSIQEFHHNHPLYPAAGKKRGLTTWRCKECHGWDYLGNQGAYGSGSHYTGIKGIRDMQGASHDSIAAIIRGDSHGYDQRMIDDDTLSALALFISRGQVDMNAYIDRDTGKAKGTPGKGKPLYNSLCAICHGTKGRKINFKTFNKPEFVGTVANRNPWEVLHKIRNGHPGEQMISVLALNIQQQVDILRYSQELPKQ
;
A
#
# COMPACT_ATOMS: atom_id res chain seq x y z
N MET A 1 54.96 16.78 78.63
CA MET A 1 55.51 15.42 78.45
C MET A 1 54.66 14.73 77.40
N THR A 2 55.27 14.48 76.23
CA THR A 2 54.94 13.44 75.23
C THR A 2 53.51 13.34 74.67
N ASP A 3 53.36 13.86 73.44
CA ASP A 3 52.84 13.25 72.19
C ASP A 3 51.68 12.22 72.22
N TRP A 4 50.95 12.17 71.09
CA TRP A 4 50.72 11.00 70.21
C TRP A 4 49.39 11.11 69.44
N ILE A 5 49.55 11.17 68.13
CA ILE A 5 48.61 11.16 66.99
C ILE A 5 47.56 10.05 67.04
N LYS A 6 46.30 10.33 66.64
CA LYS A 6 45.50 9.46 65.75
C LYS A 6 44.63 10.23 64.76
N LEU A 7 44.96 10.04 63.49
CA LEU A 7 44.20 10.34 62.28
C LEU A 7 43.06 9.32 62.08
N SER A 8 42.20 9.62 61.09
CA SER A 8 41.28 8.75 60.33
C SER A 8 39.87 8.55 60.92
N ALA A 9 38.75 8.58 60.17
CA ALA A 9 38.53 8.72 58.73
C ALA A 9 37.15 9.37 58.50
N THR A 10 37.09 10.44 57.71
CA THR A 10 35.82 11.00 57.22
C THR A 10 35.39 10.19 55.99
N LEU A 11 34.40 9.32 56.16
CA LEU A 11 33.77 8.59 55.06
C LEU A 11 32.93 9.59 54.24
N LEU A 12 33.46 10.09 53.12
CA LEU A 12 32.67 10.79 52.11
C LEU A 12 31.82 9.75 51.37
N PHE A 13 30.52 9.73 51.65
CA PHE A 13 29.55 8.95 50.90
C PHE A 13 29.22 9.72 49.61
N CYS A 14 29.98 9.47 48.54
CA CYS A 14 29.65 9.94 47.20
C CYS A 14 28.39 9.20 46.71
N ILE A 15 27.22 9.82 46.88
CA ILE A 15 25.98 9.36 46.22
C ILE A 15 26.15 9.66 44.72
N GLY A 16 26.56 8.64 43.97
CA GLY A 16 26.55 8.68 42.52
C GLY A 16 25.11 8.79 42.02
N LEU A 17 24.76 9.96 41.49
CA LEU A 17 23.49 10.19 40.79
C LEU A 17 23.56 9.42 39.46
N ILE A 18 23.05 8.19 39.45
CA ILE A 18 22.89 7.42 38.21
C ILE A 18 21.74 8.06 37.44
N ILE A 19 22.09 8.96 36.50
CA ILE A 19 21.15 9.43 35.48
C ILE A 19 20.94 8.25 34.53
N GLN A 20 19.90 7.45 34.77
CA GLN A 20 19.41 6.53 33.76
C GLN A 20 18.86 7.36 32.61
N THR A 21 19.61 7.45 31.53
CA THR A 21 19.08 7.84 30.24
C THR A 21 18.06 6.78 29.83
N ILE A 22 16.78 7.05 30.10
CA ILE A 22 15.71 6.37 29.40
C ILE A 22 15.90 6.74 27.94
N ALA A 23 16.42 5.82 27.14
CA ALA A 23 16.30 5.90 25.71
C ALA A 23 14.80 5.87 25.41
N VAL A 24 14.20 7.05 25.24
CA VAL A 24 12.90 7.17 24.60
C VAL A 24 13.12 6.59 23.22
N ALA A 25 12.54 5.41 22.95
CA ALA A 25 12.49 4.86 21.61
C ALA A 25 11.92 5.96 20.70
N THR A 26 12.74 6.47 19.80
CA THR A 26 12.38 7.52 18.87
C THR A 26 11.33 6.97 17.92
N SER A 27 10.12 7.53 18.02
CA SER A 27 8.98 7.48 17.10
C SER A 27 9.07 6.54 15.88
N GLU A 28 8.52 5.33 15.98
CA GLU A 28 8.10 4.53 14.81
C GLU A 28 6.84 5.10 14.09
N HIS A 29 6.42 6.34 14.41
CA HIS A 29 5.09 6.87 14.08
C HIS A 29 5.07 8.21 13.35
N GLU A 30 6.22 8.82 13.03
CA GLU A 30 6.20 10.02 12.17
C GLU A 30 5.88 9.58 10.72
N ASP A 31 4.78 10.08 10.18
CA ASP A 31 4.32 9.85 8.80
C ASP A 31 3.90 8.41 8.43
N GLU A 32 3.44 7.61 9.40
CA GLU A 32 3.04 6.21 9.15
C GLU A 32 1.98 6.06 8.04
N GLU A 33 0.94 6.89 8.01
CA GLU A 33 -0.09 6.85 6.96
C GLU A 33 0.49 7.15 5.58
N TYR A 34 1.51 8.00 5.50
CA TYR A 34 2.19 8.29 4.25
C TYR A 34 2.91 7.04 3.72
N TYR A 35 3.71 6.38 4.56
CA TYR A 35 4.47 5.19 4.14
C TYR A 35 3.55 3.99 3.87
N LEU A 36 2.47 3.81 4.63
CA LEU A 36 1.45 2.79 4.33
C LEU A 36 0.80 3.04 2.97
N ALA A 37 0.45 4.28 2.67
CA ALA A 37 -0.13 4.65 1.39
C ALA A 37 0.89 4.49 0.24
N LEU A 38 2.16 4.86 0.46
CA LEU A 38 3.23 4.67 -0.52
C LEU A 38 3.42 3.18 -0.85
N GLY A 39 3.47 2.32 0.17
CA GLY A 39 3.55 0.87 -0.02
C GLY A 39 2.34 0.29 -0.76
N GLY A 40 1.13 0.77 -0.48
CA GLY A 40 -0.06 0.39 -1.24
C GLY A 40 0.02 0.81 -2.72
N ARG A 41 0.48 2.04 -3.00
CA ARG A 41 0.70 2.49 -4.39
C ARG A 41 1.79 1.68 -5.09
N ALA A 42 2.84 1.26 -4.39
CA ALA A 42 3.87 0.38 -4.93
C ALA A 42 3.32 -1.02 -5.26
N TYR A 43 2.49 -1.59 -4.37
CA TYR A 43 1.80 -2.85 -4.58
C TYR A 43 0.90 -2.83 -5.84
N ASP A 44 0.21 -1.70 -6.05
CA ASP A 44 -0.59 -1.45 -7.25
C ASP A 44 0.29 -1.41 -8.50
N ASN A 45 1.21 -0.44 -8.57
CA ASN A 45 2.08 -0.23 -9.71
C ASN A 45 3.30 0.64 -9.35
N TRP A 46 4.34 0.01 -8.80
CA TRP A 46 5.61 0.67 -8.46
C TRP A 46 6.23 1.44 -9.64
N MET A 47 6.10 0.97 -10.88
CA MET A 47 6.66 1.64 -12.06
C MET A 47 6.08 3.04 -12.29
N ASN A 48 4.85 3.27 -11.84
CA ASN A 48 4.20 4.59 -11.95
C ASN A 48 4.63 5.54 -10.83
N LEU A 49 5.30 5.07 -9.78
CA LEU A 49 5.88 5.95 -8.77
C LEU A 49 7.14 6.66 -9.26
N ILE A 50 7.78 6.12 -10.30
CA ILE A 50 9.07 6.60 -10.80
C ILE A 50 8.83 7.40 -12.08
N ASP A 51 9.14 8.69 -12.02
CA ASP A 51 8.95 9.57 -13.17
C ASP A 51 9.98 9.31 -14.29
N LYS A 52 9.88 10.03 -15.41
CA LYS A 52 10.83 9.86 -16.53
C LYS A 52 12.27 10.28 -16.16
N LYS A 53 12.45 11.33 -15.36
CA LYS A 53 13.75 11.85 -14.96
C LYS A 53 14.44 10.87 -14.03
N GLU A 54 13.70 10.39 -13.04
CA GLU A 54 14.19 9.44 -12.05
C GLU A 54 14.50 8.08 -12.67
N ARG A 55 13.65 7.54 -13.55
CA ARG A 55 13.98 6.31 -14.31
C ARG A 55 15.30 6.44 -15.07
N LYS A 56 15.53 7.59 -15.71
CA LYS A 56 16.80 7.87 -16.40
C LYS A 56 17.98 7.89 -15.43
N GLN A 57 17.82 8.49 -14.25
CA GLN A 57 18.86 8.51 -13.21
C GLN A 57 19.18 7.12 -12.67
N ARG A 58 18.16 6.27 -12.52
CA ARG A 58 18.29 4.88 -12.09
C ARG A 58 18.80 3.95 -13.19
N GLY A 59 19.01 4.44 -14.42
CA GLY A 59 19.39 3.59 -15.55
C GLY A 59 18.33 2.53 -15.87
N LEU A 60 17.05 2.89 -15.72
CA LEU A 60 15.91 2.00 -15.90
C LEU A 60 15.10 2.40 -17.15
N SER A 61 14.91 1.46 -18.07
CA SER A 61 14.05 1.61 -19.23
C SER A 61 12.79 0.76 -19.09
N ILE A 62 11.62 1.35 -19.39
CA ILE A 62 10.36 0.59 -19.38
C ILE A 62 10.35 -0.56 -20.41
N GLN A 63 11.21 -0.47 -21.43
CA GLN A 63 11.37 -1.52 -22.44
C GLN A 63 12.04 -2.78 -21.88
N GLU A 64 12.73 -2.71 -20.75
CA GLU A 64 13.27 -3.90 -20.07
C GLU A 64 12.14 -4.86 -19.66
N PHE A 65 10.92 -4.35 -19.45
CA PHE A 65 9.76 -5.10 -18.96
C PHE A 65 8.75 -5.48 -20.06
N HIS A 66 9.20 -5.54 -21.32
CA HIS A 66 8.35 -6.00 -22.44
C HIS A 66 8.03 -7.50 -22.34
N HIS A 67 8.93 -8.29 -21.72
CA HIS A 67 8.70 -9.69 -21.42
C HIS A 67 7.88 -9.86 -20.13
N ASN A 68 7.34 -11.06 -19.93
CA ASN A 68 6.65 -11.37 -18.69
C ASN A 68 7.65 -11.46 -17.53
N HIS A 69 7.21 -11.09 -16.32
CA HIS A 69 7.95 -11.37 -15.10
C HIS A 69 8.27 -12.87 -15.02
N PRO A 70 9.48 -13.30 -14.62
CA PRO A 70 9.89 -14.71 -14.63
C PRO A 70 8.94 -15.66 -13.87
N LEU A 71 8.43 -15.22 -12.71
CA LEU A 71 7.42 -15.95 -11.94
C LEU A 71 5.98 -15.90 -12.50
N TYR A 72 5.71 -15.14 -13.56
CA TYR A 72 4.37 -15.05 -14.09
C TYR A 72 3.97 -16.37 -14.77
N PRO A 73 2.95 -17.08 -14.28
CA PRO A 73 2.72 -18.47 -14.65
C PRO A 73 2.09 -18.58 -16.04
N ALA A 74 2.32 -19.72 -16.70
CA ALA A 74 1.78 -20.00 -18.03
C ALA A 74 0.23 -19.95 -18.09
N ALA A 75 -0.44 -20.28 -16.98
CA ALA A 75 -1.89 -20.16 -16.84
C ALA A 75 -2.39 -18.69 -16.90
N GLY A 76 -1.51 -17.74 -16.60
CA GLY A 76 -1.80 -16.32 -16.61
C GLY A 76 -2.00 -15.76 -18.03
N LYS A 77 -3.00 -14.88 -18.18
CA LYS A 77 -3.39 -14.31 -19.49
C LYS A 77 -2.80 -12.94 -19.78
N LYS A 78 -2.17 -12.27 -18.80
CA LYS A 78 -1.54 -10.95 -19.04
C LYS A 78 -0.14 -11.09 -19.61
N ARG A 79 0.36 -10.01 -20.18
CA ARG A 79 1.68 -9.94 -20.82
C ARG A 79 2.41 -8.65 -20.49
N GLY A 80 3.73 -8.69 -20.61
CA GLY A 80 4.63 -7.54 -20.45
C GLY A 80 4.46 -6.86 -19.10
N LEU A 81 4.49 -5.52 -19.10
CA LEU A 81 4.42 -4.65 -17.92
C LEU A 81 3.38 -5.04 -16.87
N THR A 82 2.21 -5.54 -17.31
CA THR A 82 1.15 -5.89 -16.36
C THR A 82 1.58 -7.01 -15.40
N THR A 83 2.42 -7.92 -15.87
CA THR A 83 2.91 -9.08 -15.10
C THR A 83 3.93 -8.73 -14.02
N TRP A 84 4.45 -7.49 -14.01
CA TRP A 84 5.44 -6.97 -13.06
C TRP A 84 4.81 -6.19 -11.89
N ARG A 85 3.48 -6.24 -11.77
CA ARG A 85 2.74 -5.56 -10.71
C ARG A 85 2.36 -6.56 -9.64
N CYS A 86 2.63 -6.28 -8.37
CA CYS A 86 2.34 -7.19 -7.26
C CYS A 86 0.85 -7.58 -7.25
N LYS A 87 -0.05 -6.61 -7.43
CA LYS A 87 -1.49 -6.83 -7.53
C LYS A 87 -1.89 -7.83 -8.62
N GLU A 88 -1.10 -7.97 -9.69
CA GLU A 88 -1.47 -8.84 -10.81
C GLU A 88 -1.36 -10.31 -10.43
N CYS A 89 -0.37 -10.66 -9.61
CA CYS A 89 -0.20 -12.01 -9.09
C CYS A 89 -1.01 -12.24 -7.80
N HIS A 90 -1.02 -11.25 -6.89
CA HIS A 90 -1.55 -11.40 -5.53
C HIS A 90 -2.96 -10.85 -5.32
N GLY A 91 -3.57 -10.26 -6.35
CA GLY A 91 -4.95 -9.80 -6.35
C GLY A 91 -5.18 -8.44 -5.70
N TRP A 92 -6.24 -7.75 -6.11
CA TRP A 92 -6.65 -6.48 -5.47
C TRP A 92 -7.20 -6.67 -4.05
N ASP A 93 -7.69 -7.87 -3.76
CA ASP A 93 -8.20 -8.27 -2.47
C ASP A 93 -7.16 -8.96 -1.57
N TYR A 94 -5.90 -9.00 -2.03
CA TYR A 94 -4.76 -9.59 -1.34
C TYR A 94 -4.84 -11.11 -1.14
N LEU A 95 -5.80 -11.78 -1.76
CA LEU A 95 -6.06 -13.23 -1.61
C LEU A 95 -5.56 -14.06 -2.80
N GLY A 96 -5.11 -13.43 -3.88
CA GLY A 96 -4.61 -14.11 -5.08
C GLY A 96 -5.61 -15.12 -5.63
N ASN A 97 -5.17 -16.37 -5.80
CA ASN A 97 -5.98 -17.48 -6.29
C ASN A 97 -7.15 -17.90 -5.38
N GLN A 98 -7.16 -17.48 -4.11
CA GLN A 98 -8.28 -17.71 -3.20
C GLN A 98 -9.30 -16.57 -3.22
N GLY A 99 -9.02 -15.50 -3.98
CA GLY A 99 -9.78 -14.24 -3.99
C GLY A 99 -10.59 -13.99 -5.26
N ALA A 100 -10.78 -12.72 -5.57
CA ALA A 100 -11.37 -12.20 -6.81
C ALA A 100 -10.57 -12.63 -8.05
N TYR A 101 -9.29 -12.98 -7.88
CA TYR A 101 -8.43 -13.53 -8.94
C TYR A 101 -8.38 -15.05 -8.93
N GLY A 102 -9.28 -15.74 -8.23
CA GLY A 102 -9.40 -17.20 -8.27
C GLY A 102 -9.88 -17.76 -9.61
N SER A 103 -10.36 -16.90 -10.52
CA SER A 103 -10.68 -17.27 -11.90
C SER A 103 -10.60 -16.05 -12.84
N GLY A 104 -10.97 -16.22 -14.11
CA GLY A 104 -11.10 -15.13 -15.07
C GLY A 104 -9.78 -14.67 -15.70
N SER A 105 -9.75 -13.42 -16.20
CA SER A 105 -8.64 -12.93 -17.03
C SER A 105 -7.38 -12.53 -16.24
N HIS A 106 -7.48 -12.50 -14.91
CA HIS A 106 -6.39 -12.15 -13.98
C HIS A 106 -5.92 -13.35 -13.15
N TYR A 107 -6.50 -14.54 -13.37
CA TYR A 107 -6.08 -15.75 -12.66
C TYR A 107 -4.62 -16.09 -12.98
N THR A 108 -3.85 -16.33 -11.93
CA THR A 108 -2.45 -16.79 -12.00
C THR A 108 -2.27 -18.14 -11.30
N GLY A 109 -3.15 -18.51 -10.37
CA GLY A 109 -2.92 -19.65 -9.46
C GLY A 109 -1.95 -19.33 -8.31
N ILE A 110 -1.42 -18.11 -8.23
CA ILE A 110 -0.53 -17.67 -7.14
C ILE A 110 -1.36 -17.24 -5.93
N LYS A 111 -0.91 -17.59 -4.72
CA LYS A 111 -1.59 -17.20 -3.48
C LYS A 111 -1.49 -15.71 -3.19
N GLY A 112 -2.39 -15.22 -2.34
CA GLY A 112 -2.36 -13.86 -1.82
C GLY A 112 -1.20 -13.55 -0.87
N ILE A 113 -1.21 -12.34 -0.30
CA ILE A 113 -0.20 -11.85 0.65
C ILE A 113 -0.72 -11.76 2.09
N ARG A 114 -1.97 -12.16 2.37
CA ARG A 114 -2.55 -12.08 3.73
C ARG A 114 -1.72 -12.82 4.79
N ASP A 115 -1.08 -13.94 4.43
CA ASP A 115 -0.22 -14.73 5.33
C ASP A 115 1.03 -13.98 5.81
N MET A 116 1.41 -12.88 5.14
CA MET A 116 2.58 -12.08 5.49
C MET A 116 2.28 -10.97 6.50
N GLN A 117 1.04 -10.86 6.99
CA GLN A 117 0.72 -9.89 8.02
C GLN A 117 1.50 -10.17 9.31
N GLY A 118 2.06 -9.12 9.89
CA GLY A 118 2.89 -9.22 11.09
C GLY A 118 4.29 -9.81 10.86
N ALA A 119 4.63 -10.22 9.63
CA ALA A 119 6.01 -10.60 9.31
C ALA A 119 6.94 -9.38 9.40
N SER A 120 8.22 -9.60 9.72
CA SER A 120 9.19 -8.51 9.83
C SER A 120 9.44 -7.85 8.47
N HIS A 121 9.68 -6.53 8.46
CA HIS A 121 9.92 -5.79 7.23
C HIS A 121 11.13 -6.34 6.46
N ASP A 122 12.22 -6.70 7.16
CA ASP A 122 13.42 -7.29 6.56
C ASP A 122 13.14 -8.62 5.87
N SER A 123 12.30 -9.48 6.46
CA SER A 123 11.93 -10.75 5.84
C SER A 123 11.14 -10.56 4.55
N ILE A 124 10.23 -9.57 4.53
CA ILE A 124 9.44 -9.22 3.35
C ILE A 124 10.34 -8.59 2.27
N ALA A 125 11.22 -7.67 2.66
CA ALA A 125 12.18 -7.03 1.78
C ALA A 125 13.12 -8.06 1.13
N ALA A 126 13.63 -9.02 1.91
CA ALA A 126 14.46 -10.12 1.41
C ALA A 126 13.72 -10.99 0.37
N ILE A 127 12.42 -11.27 0.58
CA ILE A 127 11.61 -12.01 -0.40
C ILE A 127 11.43 -11.23 -1.71
N ILE A 128 11.23 -9.91 -1.64
CA ILE A 128 11.05 -9.04 -2.80
C ILE A 128 12.35 -8.88 -3.60
N ARG A 129 13.49 -8.77 -2.90
CA ARG A 129 14.83 -8.69 -3.52
C ARG A 129 15.32 -10.03 -4.04
N GLY A 130 14.99 -11.12 -3.36
CA GLY A 130 15.53 -12.44 -3.64
C GLY A 130 15.23 -12.94 -5.05
N ASP A 131 16.03 -13.89 -5.51
CA ASP A 131 16.08 -14.39 -6.89
C ASP A 131 14.74 -14.80 -7.49
N SER A 132 13.77 -15.16 -6.66
CA SER A 132 12.41 -15.45 -7.11
C SER A 132 11.73 -14.21 -7.69
N HIS A 133 11.64 -13.11 -6.92
CA HIS A 133 10.99 -11.89 -7.39
C HIS A 133 11.95 -11.00 -8.20
N GLY A 134 13.17 -10.79 -7.70
CA GLY A 134 14.24 -10.09 -8.42
C GLY A 134 13.98 -8.60 -8.67
N TYR A 135 13.20 -7.91 -7.81
CA TYR A 135 13.08 -6.46 -7.90
C TYR A 135 14.37 -5.81 -7.38
N ASP A 136 15.20 -5.27 -8.26
CA ASP A 136 16.47 -4.62 -7.89
C ASP A 136 16.29 -3.16 -7.43
N GLN A 137 17.38 -2.52 -6.97
CA GLN A 137 17.38 -1.13 -6.49
C GLN A 137 16.93 -0.11 -7.55
N ARG A 138 17.17 -0.40 -8.84
CA ARG A 138 16.75 0.48 -9.94
C ARG A 138 15.23 0.42 -10.10
N MET A 139 14.65 -0.77 -9.89
CA MET A 139 13.20 -1.00 -9.94
C MET A 139 12.50 -0.40 -8.73
N ILE A 140 12.87 -0.81 -7.52
CA ILE A 140 12.27 -0.35 -6.27
C ILE A 140 13.42 0.09 -5.39
N ASP A 141 13.48 1.37 -4.98
CA ASP A 141 14.53 1.83 -4.07
C ASP A 141 14.23 1.37 -2.63
N ASP A 142 15.17 1.60 -1.71
CA ASP A 142 15.03 1.09 -0.34
C ASP A 142 13.90 1.76 0.44
N ASP A 143 13.61 3.04 0.18
CA ASP A 143 12.50 3.75 0.82
C ASP A 143 11.15 3.18 0.37
N THR A 144 10.96 2.98 -0.94
CA THR A 144 9.75 2.37 -1.50
C THR A 144 9.64 0.91 -1.10
N LEU A 145 10.76 0.18 -1.01
CA LEU A 145 10.77 -1.21 -0.55
C LEU A 145 10.35 -1.29 0.91
N SER A 146 10.87 -0.41 1.76
CA SER A 146 10.51 -0.32 3.18
C SER A 146 9.03 0.00 3.34
N ALA A 147 8.50 0.95 2.56
CA ALA A 147 7.08 1.26 2.52
C ALA A 147 6.22 0.08 2.03
N LEU A 148 6.66 -0.64 1.00
CA LEU A 148 5.97 -1.83 0.50
C LEU A 148 5.97 -2.97 1.53
N ALA A 149 7.09 -3.19 2.22
CA ALA A 149 7.19 -4.15 3.32
C ALA A 149 6.27 -3.78 4.48
N LEU A 150 6.19 -2.48 4.83
CA LEU A 150 5.24 -1.94 5.81
C LEU A 150 3.81 -2.26 5.42
N PHE A 151 3.44 -1.97 4.17
CA PHE A 151 2.10 -2.22 3.65
C PHE A 151 1.75 -3.71 3.67
N ILE A 152 2.68 -4.59 3.27
CA ILE A 152 2.47 -6.04 3.31
C ILE A 152 2.35 -6.53 4.76
N SER A 153 3.15 -6.02 5.69
CA SER A 153 3.08 -6.45 7.10
C SER A 153 1.80 -5.98 7.80
N ARG A 154 1.39 -4.71 7.61
CA ARG A 154 0.31 -4.10 8.40
C ARG A 154 -0.71 -3.23 7.65
N GLY A 155 -0.50 -2.92 6.37
CA GLY A 155 -1.38 -2.03 5.58
C GLY A 155 -2.58 -2.71 4.89
N GLN A 156 -2.60 -4.04 4.85
CA GLN A 156 -3.68 -4.82 4.25
C GLN A 156 -4.98 -4.75 5.07
N VAL A 157 -6.13 -4.97 4.43
CA VAL A 157 -7.43 -5.21 5.11
C VAL A 157 -8.07 -6.48 4.57
N ASP A 158 -8.89 -7.13 5.39
CA ASP A 158 -9.77 -8.17 4.90
C ASP A 158 -10.89 -7.55 4.03
N MET A 159 -10.70 -7.58 2.71
CA MET A 159 -11.64 -6.99 1.79
C MET A 159 -13.00 -7.71 1.78
N ASN A 160 -13.08 -8.99 2.16
CA ASN A 160 -14.35 -9.73 2.23
C ASN A 160 -15.22 -9.25 3.40
N ALA A 161 -14.63 -8.63 4.43
CA ALA A 161 -15.37 -7.96 5.48
C ALA A 161 -16.14 -6.72 4.96
N TYR A 162 -15.69 -6.13 3.84
CA TYR A 162 -16.18 -4.84 3.35
C TYR A 162 -16.80 -4.86 1.95
N ILE A 163 -16.57 -5.92 1.18
CA ILE A 163 -17.12 -6.13 -0.15
C ILE A 163 -17.73 -7.52 -0.17
N ASP A 164 -18.98 -7.62 -0.63
CA ASP A 164 -19.60 -8.90 -0.92
C ASP A 164 -18.92 -9.53 -2.14
N ARG A 165 -18.34 -10.71 -1.95
CA ARG A 165 -17.46 -11.32 -2.95
C ARG A 165 -18.20 -11.71 -4.23
N ASP A 166 -19.44 -12.16 -4.11
CA ASP A 166 -20.21 -12.69 -5.22
C ASP A 166 -20.82 -11.57 -6.07
N THR A 167 -21.28 -10.51 -5.43
CA THR A 167 -21.95 -9.38 -6.10
C THR A 167 -21.01 -8.20 -6.39
N GLY A 168 -19.85 -8.15 -5.74
CA GLY A 168 -18.96 -6.99 -5.75
C GLY A 168 -19.53 -5.76 -5.04
N LYS A 169 -20.66 -5.88 -4.34
CA LYS A 169 -21.30 -4.75 -3.66
C LYS A 169 -20.54 -4.40 -2.39
N ALA A 170 -20.18 -3.13 -2.22
CA ALA A 170 -19.58 -2.68 -0.98
C ALA A 170 -20.59 -2.74 0.17
N LYS A 171 -20.14 -3.17 1.34
CA LYS A 171 -20.91 -3.28 2.60
C LYS A 171 -20.96 -1.94 3.37
N GLY A 172 -20.75 -0.84 2.65
CA GLY A 172 -20.89 0.51 3.20
C GLY A 172 -22.35 0.90 3.38
N THR A 173 -22.58 1.90 4.23
CA THR A 173 -23.90 2.48 4.44
C THR A 173 -24.28 3.35 3.23
N PRO A 174 -25.40 3.06 2.53
CA PRO A 174 -25.85 3.87 1.38
C PRO A 174 -25.94 5.36 1.73
N GLY A 175 -25.47 6.23 0.84
CA GLY A 175 -25.49 7.69 1.02
C GLY A 175 -24.49 8.28 2.02
N LYS A 176 -23.99 7.53 3.02
CA LYS A 176 -23.04 8.06 4.03
C LYS A 176 -21.70 8.48 3.44
N GLY A 177 -21.27 7.87 2.34
CA GLY A 177 -20.05 8.25 1.63
C GLY A 177 -20.16 9.54 0.81
N LYS A 178 -21.36 10.06 0.57
CA LYS A 178 -21.56 11.22 -0.32
C LYS A 178 -20.85 12.49 0.17
N PRO A 179 -20.97 12.91 1.45
CA PRO A 179 -20.25 14.09 1.94
C PRO A 179 -18.74 13.91 1.80
N LEU A 180 -18.20 12.75 2.19
CA LEU A 180 -16.77 12.45 2.08
C LEU A 180 -16.28 12.48 0.63
N TYR A 181 -17.00 11.82 -0.27
CA TYR A 181 -16.69 11.84 -1.70
C TYR A 181 -16.70 13.28 -2.26
N ASN A 182 -17.71 14.08 -1.90
CA ASN A 182 -17.82 15.45 -2.39
C ASN A 182 -16.71 16.36 -1.85
N SER A 183 -16.25 16.14 -0.61
CA SER A 183 -15.18 16.93 0.00
C SER A 183 -13.78 16.51 -0.49
N LEU A 184 -13.56 15.21 -0.72
CA LEU A 184 -12.21 14.66 -0.94
C LEU A 184 -11.95 14.27 -2.40
N CYS A 185 -12.97 13.74 -3.10
CA CYS A 185 -12.81 13.11 -4.41
C CYS A 185 -13.34 13.99 -5.56
N ALA A 186 -14.42 14.73 -5.33
CA ALA A 186 -15.11 15.49 -6.37
C ALA A 186 -14.30 16.67 -6.92
N ILE A 187 -13.27 17.13 -6.21
CA ILE A 187 -12.33 18.16 -6.73
C ILE A 187 -11.66 17.69 -8.04
N CYS A 188 -11.26 16.42 -8.09
CA CYS A 188 -10.65 15.79 -9.25
C CYS A 188 -11.68 15.05 -10.13
N HIS A 189 -12.57 14.25 -9.53
CA HIS A 189 -13.49 13.37 -10.26
C HIS A 189 -14.85 14.02 -10.60
N GLY A 190 -15.17 15.18 -10.03
CA GLY A 190 -16.48 15.81 -10.10
C GLY A 190 -17.53 15.10 -9.24
N THR A 191 -18.61 15.80 -8.90
CA THR A 191 -19.71 15.27 -8.07
C THR A 191 -20.44 14.10 -8.71
N LYS A 192 -20.36 13.97 -10.05
CA LYS A 192 -20.87 12.83 -10.82
C LYS A 192 -19.82 11.76 -11.14
N GLY A 193 -18.55 11.94 -10.72
CA GLY A 193 -17.47 10.99 -10.98
C GLY A 193 -17.01 10.87 -12.43
N ARG A 194 -17.35 11.85 -13.29
CA ARG A 194 -17.08 11.82 -14.74
C ARG A 194 -16.10 12.87 -15.26
N LYS A 195 -15.45 13.63 -14.37
CA LYS A 195 -14.51 14.71 -14.78
C LYS A 195 -13.24 14.15 -15.41
N ILE A 196 -12.83 12.94 -15.02
CA ILE A 196 -11.66 12.24 -15.57
C ILE A 196 -12.14 10.95 -16.22
N ASN A 197 -11.91 10.80 -17.52
CA ASN A 197 -12.10 9.54 -18.24
C ASN A 197 -10.81 8.70 -18.11
N PHE A 198 -10.88 7.54 -17.47
CA PHE A 198 -9.74 6.65 -17.25
C PHE A 198 -9.33 5.84 -18.49
N LYS A 199 -10.08 5.98 -19.58
CA LYS A 199 -9.86 5.29 -20.86
C LYS A 199 -9.97 6.30 -22.01
N THR A 200 -10.52 5.89 -23.14
CA THR A 200 -10.60 6.70 -24.36
C THR A 200 -11.99 7.29 -24.53
N PHE A 201 -12.12 8.29 -25.40
CA PHE A 201 -13.41 8.89 -25.73
C PHE A 201 -14.43 7.84 -26.23
N ASN A 202 -13.99 6.89 -27.07
CA ASN A 202 -14.85 5.85 -27.65
C ASN A 202 -15.19 4.70 -26.70
N LYS A 203 -14.48 4.59 -25.56
CA LYS A 203 -14.72 3.54 -24.56
C LYS A 203 -14.49 4.13 -23.17
N PRO A 204 -15.36 5.05 -22.73
CA PRO A 204 -15.13 5.81 -21.52
C PRO A 204 -15.22 4.93 -20.28
N GLU A 205 -14.46 5.31 -19.26
CA GLU A 205 -14.47 4.66 -17.96
C GLU A 205 -14.34 5.72 -16.87
N PHE A 206 -15.26 5.68 -15.92
CA PHE A 206 -15.41 6.68 -14.87
C PHE A 206 -15.46 6.01 -13.50
N VAL A 207 -15.53 6.81 -12.42
CA VAL A 207 -15.55 6.28 -11.04
C VAL A 207 -16.66 5.25 -10.86
N GLY A 208 -17.89 5.56 -11.31
CA GLY A 208 -19.02 4.63 -11.23
C GLY A 208 -18.82 3.34 -12.02
N THR A 209 -18.12 3.42 -13.16
CA THR A 209 -17.78 2.24 -13.98
C THR A 209 -16.85 1.30 -13.21
N VAL A 210 -15.75 1.82 -12.67
CA VAL A 210 -14.73 1.00 -12.00
C VAL A 210 -15.24 0.50 -10.66
N ALA A 211 -15.95 1.32 -9.88
CA ALA A 211 -16.50 0.94 -8.58
C ALA A 211 -17.45 -0.27 -8.65
N ASN A 212 -18.18 -0.40 -9.76
CA ASN A 212 -19.07 -1.54 -10.00
C ASN A 212 -18.36 -2.74 -10.64
N ARG A 213 -17.33 -2.53 -11.47
CA ARG A 213 -16.64 -3.60 -12.21
C ARG A 213 -15.51 -4.24 -11.40
N ASN A 214 -14.81 -3.45 -10.61
CA ASN A 214 -13.66 -3.87 -9.80
C ASN A 214 -13.63 -3.10 -8.46
N PRO A 215 -14.56 -3.40 -7.54
CA PRO A 215 -14.68 -2.71 -6.26
C PRO A 215 -13.41 -2.83 -5.40
N TRP A 216 -12.68 -3.94 -5.49
CA TRP A 216 -11.44 -4.15 -4.76
C TRP A 216 -10.33 -3.19 -5.18
N GLU A 217 -10.19 -2.92 -6.48
CA GLU A 217 -9.27 -1.89 -6.99
C GLU A 217 -9.66 -0.50 -6.46
N VAL A 218 -10.95 -0.18 -6.50
CA VAL A 218 -11.41 1.13 -6.04
C VAL A 218 -11.20 1.29 -4.53
N LEU A 219 -11.50 0.29 -3.71
CA LEU A 219 -11.22 0.38 -2.27
C LEU A 219 -9.71 0.49 -2.00
N HIS A 220 -8.88 -0.30 -2.70
CA HIS A 220 -7.43 -0.17 -2.59
C HIS A 220 -6.95 1.26 -2.91
N LYS A 221 -7.45 1.86 -4.00
CA LYS A 221 -7.06 3.21 -4.41
C LYS A 221 -7.65 4.31 -3.53
N ILE A 222 -8.86 4.14 -2.99
CA ILE A 222 -9.40 5.05 -1.96
C ILE A 222 -8.46 5.06 -0.75
N ARG A 223 -8.01 3.87 -0.32
CA ARG A 223 -7.11 3.71 0.83
C ARG A 223 -5.77 4.37 0.56
N ASN A 224 -5.10 3.99 -0.52
CA ASN A 224 -3.66 4.25 -0.68
C ASN A 224 -3.35 5.37 -1.70
N GLY A 225 -4.34 5.83 -2.46
CA GLY A 225 -4.15 6.71 -3.61
C GLY A 225 -3.85 5.95 -4.90
N HIS A 226 -3.51 6.70 -5.96
CA HIS A 226 -3.16 6.14 -7.28
C HIS A 226 -1.68 6.42 -7.59
N PRO A 227 -0.86 5.41 -7.95
CA PRO A 227 0.55 5.62 -8.25
C PRO A 227 0.76 6.52 -9.47
N GLY A 228 1.59 7.55 -9.34
CA GLY A 228 1.93 8.48 -10.42
C GLY A 228 0.91 9.61 -10.65
N GLU A 229 -0.13 9.69 -9.82
CA GLU A 229 -1.19 10.70 -9.92
C GLU A 229 -1.39 11.39 -8.57
N GLN A 230 -1.98 12.59 -8.57
CA GLN A 230 -2.31 13.33 -7.34
C GLN A 230 -3.57 12.80 -6.63
N MET A 231 -3.92 11.53 -6.83
CA MET A 231 -5.04 10.91 -6.13
C MET A 231 -4.61 10.59 -4.69
N ILE A 232 -5.21 11.30 -3.75
CA ILE A 232 -4.90 11.21 -2.32
C ILE A 232 -5.21 9.83 -1.73
N SER A 233 -4.49 9.51 -0.65
CA SER A 233 -4.86 8.46 0.31
C SER A 233 -5.85 9.03 1.32
N VAL A 234 -6.73 8.19 1.85
CA VAL A 234 -7.63 8.58 2.97
C VAL A 234 -7.49 7.63 4.17
N LEU A 235 -6.29 7.09 4.41
CA LEU A 235 -5.99 6.21 5.55
C LEU A 235 -6.31 6.84 6.92
N ALA A 236 -6.30 8.17 7.03
CA ALA A 236 -6.72 8.88 8.25
C ALA A 236 -8.23 8.74 8.56
N LEU A 237 -9.06 8.39 7.57
CA LEU A 237 -10.44 8.00 7.82
C LEU A 237 -10.49 6.55 8.33
N ASN A 238 -11.46 6.23 9.19
CA ASN A 238 -11.65 4.84 9.56
C ASN A 238 -12.10 4.00 8.35
N ILE A 239 -11.89 2.69 8.40
CA ILE A 239 -12.18 1.78 7.29
C ILE A 239 -13.66 1.82 6.86
N GLN A 240 -14.60 1.99 7.80
CA GLN A 240 -16.02 2.07 7.44
C GLN A 240 -16.31 3.31 6.58
N GLN A 241 -15.72 4.46 6.90
CA GLN A 241 -15.85 5.68 6.08
C GLN A 241 -15.27 5.48 4.67
N GLN A 242 -14.15 4.78 4.54
CA GLN A 242 -13.54 4.42 3.24
C GLN A 242 -14.49 3.53 2.41
N VAL A 243 -15.13 2.58 3.06
CA VAL A 243 -16.09 1.64 2.45
C VAL A 243 -17.40 2.34 2.09
N ASP A 244 -17.84 3.30 2.89
CA ASP A 244 -18.99 4.16 2.58
C ASP A 244 -18.71 5.01 1.31
N ILE A 245 -17.49 5.53 1.14
CA ILE A 245 -17.07 6.21 -0.10
C ILE A 245 -17.16 5.25 -1.30
N LEU A 246 -16.67 4.01 -1.19
CA LEU A 246 -16.82 3.01 -2.24
C LEU A 246 -18.31 2.73 -2.53
N ARG A 247 -19.12 2.55 -1.48
CA ARG A 247 -20.56 2.27 -1.62
C ARG A 247 -21.26 3.38 -2.39
N TYR A 248 -20.98 4.64 -2.07
CA TYR A 248 -21.53 5.79 -2.80
C TYR A 248 -20.96 5.86 -4.23
N SER A 249 -19.68 5.53 -4.43
CA SER A 249 -19.06 5.47 -5.76
C SER A 249 -19.77 4.48 -6.68
N GLN A 250 -20.33 3.39 -6.14
CA GLN A 250 -21.14 2.42 -6.89
C GLN A 250 -22.50 2.97 -7.34
N GLU A 251 -22.98 4.05 -6.73
CA GLU A 251 -24.24 4.74 -7.07
C GLU A 251 -24.04 5.85 -8.12
N LEU A 252 -22.79 6.20 -8.43
CA LEU A 252 -22.47 7.18 -9.46
C LEU A 252 -22.78 6.66 -10.87
N PRO A 253 -23.05 7.55 -11.84
CA PRO A 253 -23.24 7.18 -13.24
C PRO A 253 -22.09 6.31 -13.78
N LYS A 254 -22.44 5.22 -14.46
CA LYS A 254 -21.50 4.30 -15.09
C LYS A 254 -21.00 4.80 -16.45
N GLN A 255 -21.75 5.72 -17.08
CA GLN A 255 -21.48 6.41 -18.34
C GLN A 255 -22.09 7.82 -18.25
#